data_AF-A0A1M6ZUQ7-F1
#
_entry.id   AF-A0A1M6ZUQ7-F1
#
_cell.length_a   1.000
_cell.length_b   1.000
_cell.length_c   1.000
_cell.angle_alpha   90.00
_cell.angle_beta   90.00
_cell.angle_gamma   90.00
#
_symmetry.space_group_name_H-M   'P 1'
#
loop_
_entity.id
_entity.type
_entity.pdbx_description
1 polymer ?
#
loop_
_entity_poly.entity_id
_entity_poly.type
_entity_poly.pdbx_seq_one_letter_code
_entity_poly.pdbx_strand_id
1 'polypeptide(L)'
;MDNEVWDFYTGYEGEGEIQFIQILDSGNRNIIRIWDGYFDDIMDKIEPEASGWTGLAYCYNLVVGWYDESPWKIPNTIKALQQIKQTEKAEFRFQESKRVTEEICNLLSNAIDNDNVVYIARE
;
A
#
# COMPACT_ATOMS: atom_id res chain seq x y z
N MET A 1 23.58 5.61 2.65
CA MET A 1 22.57 4.62 2.20
C MET A 1 21.31 5.19 2.72
N ASP A 2 20.67 6.01 1.90
CA ASP A 2 19.66 6.93 2.38
C ASP A 2 18.36 6.36 1.85
N ASN A 3 17.51 5.93 2.78
CA ASN A 3 16.16 5.51 2.45
C ASN A 3 15.33 6.77 2.24
N GLU A 4 14.52 6.79 1.20
CA GLU A 4 13.52 7.85 1.03
C GLU A 4 12.26 7.43 1.79
N VAL A 5 11.77 8.33 2.65
CA VAL A 5 10.62 8.06 3.51
C VAL A 5 9.57 9.13 3.30
N TRP A 6 8.38 8.71 2.89
CA TRP A 6 7.17 9.52 2.88
C TRP A 6 6.35 9.18 4.12
N ASP A 7 6.20 10.14 5.03
CA ASP A 7 5.57 9.92 6.33
C ASP A 7 4.16 10.52 6.36
N PHE A 8 3.17 9.63 6.39
CA PHE A 8 1.76 9.93 6.63
C PHE A 8 1.27 9.31 7.97
N TYR A 9 2.19 8.91 8.84
CA TYR A 9 1.88 8.29 10.13
C TYR A 9 2.12 9.24 11.31
N THR A 10 3.07 10.16 11.19
CA THR A 10 3.36 11.16 12.23
C THR A 10 2.08 11.92 12.63
N GLY A 11 1.76 11.90 13.92
CA GLY A 11 0.49 12.40 14.47
C GLY A 11 -0.56 11.34 14.80
N TYR A 12 -0.28 10.07 14.49
CA TYR A 12 -1.12 8.90 14.79
C TYR A 12 -0.40 7.89 15.69
N GLU A 13 0.55 8.34 16.50
CA GLU A 13 1.38 7.47 17.33
C GLU A 13 0.54 6.63 18.31
N GLY A 14 0.73 5.30 18.26
CA GLY A 14 -0.01 4.34 19.07
C GLY A 14 -1.20 3.70 18.35
N GLU A 15 -1.57 4.22 17.19
CA GLU A 15 -2.47 3.55 16.23
C GLU A 15 -1.66 2.65 15.27
N GLY A 16 -2.36 1.80 14.50
CA GLY A 16 -1.71 0.88 13.57
C GLY A 16 -0.99 1.59 12.43
N GLU A 17 0.16 1.04 12.03
CA GLU A 17 0.94 1.54 10.89
C GLU A 17 0.97 0.50 9.77
N ILE A 18 0.77 0.95 8.54
CA ILE A 18 1.01 0.19 7.31
C ILE A 18 2.14 0.85 6.55
N GLN A 19 3.12 0.05 6.12
CA GLN A 19 4.22 0.51 5.29
C GLN A 19 4.19 -0.15 3.92
N PHE A 20 4.41 0.63 2.86
CA PHE A 20 4.81 0.11 1.54
C PHE A 20 6.31 0.29 1.37
N ILE A 21 7.03 -0.80 1.09
CA ILE A 21 8.49 -0.82 1.07
C ILE A 21 8.96 -1.34 -0.29
N GLN A 22 9.49 -0.47 -1.13
CA GLN A 22 10.17 -0.85 -2.38
C GLN A 22 11.67 -1.06 -2.12
N ILE A 23 12.21 -2.19 -2.58
CA ILE A 23 13.65 -2.50 -2.51
C ILE A 23 14.31 -2.13 -3.83
N LEU A 24 15.23 -1.18 -3.80
CA LEU A 24 15.97 -0.71 -4.98
C LEU A 24 17.18 -1.61 -5.28
N ASP A 25 17.65 -1.60 -6.52
CA ASP A 25 18.84 -2.37 -6.94
C ASP A 25 20.12 -2.01 -6.15
N SER A 26 20.18 -0.78 -5.64
CA SER A 26 21.27 -0.30 -4.79
C SER A 26 21.26 -0.91 -3.37
N GLY A 27 20.19 -1.61 -2.99
CA GLY A 27 19.93 -2.06 -1.62
C GLY A 27 19.27 -1.02 -0.71
N ASN A 28 19.14 0.24 -1.16
CA ASN A 28 18.34 1.26 -0.48
C ASN A 28 16.83 0.96 -0.60
N ARG A 29 16.02 1.66 0.20
CA ARG A 29 14.56 1.47 0.24
C ARG A 29 13.83 2.78 0.06
N ASN A 30 12.72 2.71 -0.67
CA ASN A 30 11.67 3.73 -0.67
C ASN A 30 10.54 3.23 0.23
N ILE A 31 10.14 4.03 1.21
CA ILE A 31 9.17 3.64 2.24
C ILE A 31 8.07 4.68 2.34
N ILE A 32 6.81 4.24 2.22
CA ILE A 32 5.65 5.07 2.58
C ILE A 32 5.13 4.53 3.90
N ARG A 33 5.12 5.35 4.95
CA ARG A 33 4.56 5.04 6.26
C ARG A 33 3.18 5.66 6.37
N ILE A 34 2.17 4.87 6.75
CA ILE A 34 0.77 5.26 6.65
C ILE A 34 0.06 4.86 7.94
N TRP A 35 -0.75 5.77 8.48
CA TRP A 35 -1.77 5.39 9.47
C TRP A 35 -2.80 4.41 8.87
N ASP A 36 -3.09 3.32 9.57
CA ASP A 36 -3.99 2.26 9.10
C ASP A 36 -5.38 2.77 8.74
N GLY A 37 -5.90 3.80 9.41
CA GLY A 37 -7.18 4.42 9.08
C GLY A 37 -7.24 5.04 7.67
N TYR A 38 -6.13 5.53 7.13
CA TYR A 38 -6.07 5.96 5.72
C TYR A 38 -6.06 4.75 4.77
N PHE A 39 -5.35 3.70 5.16
CA PHE A 39 -5.30 2.47 4.36
C PHE A 39 -6.67 1.79 4.30
N ASP A 40 -7.39 1.74 5.41
CA ASP A 40 -8.77 1.24 5.50
C ASP A 40 -9.72 2.06 4.61
N ASP A 41 -9.61 3.39 4.66
CA ASP A 41 -10.43 4.28 3.81
C ASP A 41 -10.17 4.05 2.31
N ILE A 42 -8.95 3.65 1.92
CA ILE A 42 -8.62 3.26 0.53
C ILE A 42 -9.18 1.88 0.20
N MET A 43 -8.96 0.90 1.05
CA MET A 43 -9.41 -0.48 0.85
C MET A 43 -10.93 -0.59 0.77
N ASP A 44 -11.65 0.21 1.55
CA ASP A 44 -13.11 0.33 1.54
C ASP A 44 -13.67 0.80 0.17
N LYS A 45 -12.85 1.37 -0.71
CA LYS A 45 -13.26 1.82 -2.06
C LYS A 45 -13.08 0.76 -3.14
N ILE A 46 -12.42 -0.35 -2.82
CA ILE A 46 -12.16 -1.42 -3.79
C ILE A 46 -13.38 -2.35 -3.79
N GLU A 47 -14.00 -2.50 -4.95
CA GLU A 47 -15.12 -3.43 -5.15
C GLU A 47 -14.61 -4.84 -5.52
N PRO A 48 -15.34 -5.91 -5.17
CA PRO A 48 -14.96 -7.26 -5.56
C PRO A 48 -15.14 -7.45 -7.07
N GLU A 49 -14.27 -8.26 -7.68
CA GLU A 49 -14.48 -8.71 -9.05
C GLU A 49 -15.62 -9.75 -9.11
N ALA A 50 -16.06 -10.13 -10.32
CA ALA A 50 -17.07 -11.17 -10.49
C ALA A 50 -16.67 -12.53 -9.87
N SER A 51 -15.37 -12.79 -9.73
CA SER A 51 -14.80 -13.97 -9.07
C SER A 51 -14.61 -13.80 -7.56
N GLY A 52 -14.99 -12.66 -6.99
CA GLY A 52 -14.82 -12.30 -5.59
C GLY A 52 -13.62 -11.37 -5.34
N TRP A 53 -13.14 -11.35 -4.10
CA TRP A 53 -11.96 -10.57 -3.72
C TRP A 53 -10.69 -11.13 -4.34
N THR A 54 -9.81 -10.24 -4.79
CA THR A 54 -8.53 -10.61 -5.39
C THR A 54 -7.44 -9.64 -4.95
N GLY A 55 -6.15 -9.98 -5.18
CA GLY A 55 -5.03 -9.07 -4.94
C GLY A 55 -4.93 -8.56 -3.49
N LEU A 56 -4.67 -7.27 -3.31
CA LEU A 56 -4.58 -6.67 -1.98
C LEU A 56 -5.93 -6.69 -1.26
N ALA A 57 -7.04 -6.46 -1.98
CA ALA A 57 -8.37 -6.49 -1.38
C ALA A 57 -8.73 -7.88 -0.82
N TYR A 58 -8.24 -8.97 -1.43
CA TYR A 58 -8.36 -10.32 -0.87
C TYR A 58 -7.63 -10.45 0.46
N CYS A 59 -6.37 -10.04 0.50
CA CYS A 59 -5.55 -10.06 1.72
C CYS A 59 -6.20 -9.25 2.85
N TYR A 60 -6.70 -8.05 2.52
CA TYR A 60 -7.40 -7.19 3.47
C TYR A 60 -8.69 -7.82 4.01
N ASN A 61 -9.60 -8.24 3.13
CA ASN A 61 -10.91 -8.73 3.55
C ASN A 61 -10.87 -10.10 4.25
N LEU A 62 -9.87 -10.93 3.95
CA LEU A 62 -9.72 -12.25 4.59
C LEU A 62 -8.69 -12.26 5.72
N VAL A 63 -8.07 -11.12 6.04
CA VAL A 63 -7.06 -10.98 7.10
C VAL A 63 -5.89 -11.96 6.89
N VAL A 64 -5.36 -12.00 5.67
CA VAL A 64 -4.21 -12.83 5.28
C VAL A 64 -3.11 -12.00 4.63
N GLY A 65 -1.93 -12.56 4.45
CA GLY A 65 -0.79 -11.86 3.83
C GLY A 65 -0.01 -11.06 4.85
N TRP A 66 -0.05 -9.72 4.83
CA TRP A 66 0.67 -8.89 5.80
C TRP A 66 0.16 -9.03 7.25
N TYR A 67 -0.99 -9.68 7.44
CA TYR A 67 -1.48 -10.07 8.77
C TYR A 67 -0.85 -11.38 9.28
N ASP A 68 -0.39 -12.26 8.39
CA ASP A 68 0.23 -13.55 8.74
C ASP A 68 1.76 -13.45 8.81
N GLU A 69 2.36 -12.64 7.94
CA GLU A 69 3.80 -12.42 7.81
C GLU A 69 4.04 -10.91 7.64
N SER A 70 4.96 -10.31 8.40
CA SER A 70 5.32 -8.90 8.23
C SER A 70 6.85 -8.78 8.30
N PRO A 71 7.53 -8.23 7.28
CA PRO A 71 6.99 -7.71 6.02
C PRO A 71 6.57 -8.80 5.03
N TRP A 72 5.44 -8.62 4.36
CA TRP A 72 4.92 -9.53 3.33
C TRP A 72 5.21 -9.03 1.92
N LYS A 73 5.76 -9.90 1.06
CA LYS A 73 6.04 -9.57 -0.34
C LYS A 73 4.73 -9.50 -1.15
N ILE A 74 4.50 -8.41 -1.88
CA ILE A 74 3.39 -8.31 -2.82
C ILE A 74 3.64 -9.28 -4.00
N PRO A 75 2.79 -10.30 -4.24
CA PRO A 75 3.04 -11.30 -5.28
C PRO A 75 2.82 -10.74 -6.70
N ASN A 76 1.95 -9.74 -6.84
CA ASN A 76 1.60 -9.13 -8.11
C ASN A 76 1.44 -7.62 -7.96
N THR A 77 2.54 -6.89 -8.13
CA THR A 77 2.60 -5.43 -8.04
C THR A 77 1.72 -4.74 -9.07
N ILE A 78 1.57 -5.30 -10.27
CA ILE A 78 0.69 -4.76 -11.33
C ILE A 78 -0.77 -4.78 -10.86
N LYS A 79 -1.22 -5.89 -10.28
CA LYS A 79 -2.58 -6.01 -9.75
C LYS A 79 -2.80 -5.09 -8.55
N ALA A 80 -1.82 -4.98 -7.66
CA ALA A 80 -1.86 -4.02 -6.56
C ALA A 80 -2.04 -2.58 -7.07
N LEU A 81 -1.24 -2.16 -8.06
CA LEU A 81 -1.34 -0.83 -8.66
C LEU A 81 -2.72 -0.62 -9.28
N GLN A 82 -3.22 -1.59 -10.07
CA GLN A 82 -4.53 -1.50 -10.72
C GLN A 82 -5.66 -1.29 -9.70
N GLN A 83 -5.64 -2.03 -8.58
CA GLN A 83 -6.68 -1.91 -7.54
C GLN A 83 -6.63 -0.57 -6.84
N ILE A 84 -5.46 -0.14 -6.36
CA ILE A 84 -5.33 1.15 -5.66
C ILE A 84 -5.68 2.31 -6.60
N LYS A 85 -5.23 2.26 -7.86
CA LYS A 85 -5.49 3.30 -8.86
C LYS A 85 -6.97 3.48 -9.19
N GLN A 86 -7.78 2.42 -9.11
CA GLN A 86 -9.23 2.54 -9.31
C GLN A 86 -9.90 3.45 -8.28
N THR A 87 -9.29 3.60 -7.10
CA THR A 87 -9.81 4.42 -6.01
C THR A 87 -9.51 5.92 -6.16
N GLU A 88 -8.64 6.35 -7.09
CA GLU A 88 -8.22 7.76 -7.25
C GLU A 88 -9.38 8.75 -7.43
N LYS A 89 -10.51 8.28 -7.98
CA LYS A 89 -11.72 9.10 -8.24
C LYS A 89 -12.79 8.94 -7.17
N ALA A 90 -12.56 8.12 -6.15
CA ALA A 90 -13.51 7.90 -5.08
C ALA A 90 -13.59 9.09 -4.13
N GLU A 91 -14.72 9.22 -3.43
CA GLU A 91 -14.85 10.11 -2.28
C GLU A 91 -14.31 9.42 -1.03
N PHE A 92 -13.22 9.95 -0.49
CA PHE A 92 -12.55 9.47 0.72
C PHE A 92 -13.11 10.14 1.98
N ARG A 93 -13.02 9.42 3.12
CA ARG A 93 -13.36 9.98 4.44
C ARG A 93 -12.35 11.02 4.88
N PHE A 94 -11.07 10.81 4.56
CA PHE A 94 -9.99 11.73 4.89
C PHE A 94 -9.42 12.39 3.63
N GLN A 95 -9.04 13.66 3.72
CA GLN A 95 -8.44 14.38 2.59
C GLN A 95 -7.06 13.80 2.24
N GLU A 96 -6.31 13.39 3.27
CA GLU A 96 -4.99 12.77 3.18
C GLU A 96 -5.03 11.42 2.47
N SER A 97 -6.12 10.65 2.56
CA SER A 97 -6.27 9.36 1.85
C SER A 97 -6.01 9.49 0.35
N LYS A 98 -6.41 10.63 -0.26
CA LYS A 98 -6.14 10.87 -1.68
C LYS A 98 -4.64 10.98 -1.98
N ARG A 99 -3.90 11.71 -1.14
CA ARG A 99 -2.44 11.87 -1.29
C ARG A 99 -1.72 10.55 -1.04
N VAL A 100 -2.17 9.78 -0.05
CA VAL A 100 -1.66 8.43 0.22
C VAL A 100 -1.86 7.51 -0.98
N THR A 101 -3.06 7.51 -1.59
CA THR A 101 -3.34 6.75 -2.82
C THR A 101 -2.39 7.13 -3.95
N GLU A 102 -2.19 8.42 -4.20
CA GLU A 102 -1.29 8.93 -5.24
C GLU A 102 0.15 8.44 -5.01
N GLU A 103 0.67 8.52 -3.77
CA GLU A 103 2.03 8.07 -3.48
C GLU A 103 2.20 6.55 -3.55
N ILE A 104 1.20 5.77 -3.10
CA ILE A 104 1.22 4.31 -3.28
C ILE A 104 1.24 3.97 -4.78
N CYS A 105 0.42 4.65 -5.60
CA CYS A 105 0.42 4.45 -7.04
C CYS A 105 1.78 4.79 -7.67
N ASN A 106 2.41 5.90 -7.25
CA ASN A 106 3.74 6.29 -7.72
C ASN A 106 4.80 5.24 -7.37
N LEU A 107 4.83 4.77 -6.11
CA LEU A 107 5.78 3.75 -5.65
C LEU A 107 5.59 2.42 -6.39
N LEU A 108 4.35 1.96 -6.53
CA LEU A 108 4.06 0.71 -7.26
C LEU A 108 4.40 0.82 -8.75
N SER A 109 4.07 1.96 -9.39
CA SER A 109 4.44 2.21 -10.79
C SER A 109 5.94 2.24 -10.98
N ASN A 110 6.67 2.94 -10.11
CA ASN A 110 8.12 2.99 -10.16
C ASN A 110 8.74 1.60 -9.96
N ALA A 111 8.21 0.80 -9.03
CA ALA A 111 8.68 -0.56 -8.82
C ALA A 111 8.45 -1.45 -10.05
N ILE A 112 7.33 -1.31 -10.75
CA ILE A 112 7.06 -2.04 -12.00
C ILE A 112 8.05 -1.63 -13.09
N ASP A 113 8.25 -0.33 -13.29
CA ASP A 113 9.13 0.19 -14.35
C ASP A 113 10.60 -0.22 -14.16
N ASN A 114 11.01 -0.48 -12.92
CA ASN A 114 12.38 -0.88 -12.56
C ASN A 114 12.52 -2.36 -12.15
N ASP A 115 11.47 -3.18 -12.31
CA ASP A 115 11.44 -4.59 -11.87
C ASP A 115 11.84 -4.80 -10.39
N ASN A 116 11.49 -3.84 -9.54
CA ASN A 116 11.76 -3.89 -8.11
C ASN A 116 10.66 -4.62 -7.33
N VAL A 117 11.06 -5.24 -6.22
CA VAL A 117 10.14 -5.91 -5.31
C VAL A 117 9.54 -4.91 -4.33
N VAL A 118 8.24 -5.05 -4.06
CA VAL A 118 7.52 -4.28 -3.05
C VAL A 118 7.00 -5.20 -1.95
N TYR A 119 7.11 -4.74 -0.71
CA TYR A 119 6.59 -5.39 0.49
C TYR A 119 5.56 -4.50 1.18
N ILE A 120 4.66 -5.12 1.93
CA ILE A 120 3.79 -4.45 2.90
C ILE A 120 4.20 -4.91 4.29
N ALA A 121 4.45 -3.97 5.19
CA ALA A 121 4.65 -4.26 6.62
C ALA A 121 3.50 -3.66 7.42
N ARG A 122 3.12 -4.35 8.49
CA ARG A 122 2.22 -3.86 9.52
C ARG A 122 2.97 -3.82 10.85
N GLU A 123 2.92 -2.69 11.54
CA GLU A 123 3.56 -2.43 12.84
C GLU A 123 2.52 -2.09 13.93
#